data_AF-A0A923AIT5-F1
#
_entry.id   AF-A0A923AIT5-F1
#
_cell.length_a   1.000
_cell.length_b   1.000
_cell.length_c   1.000
_cell.angle_alpha   90.00
_cell.angle_beta   90.00
_cell.angle_gamma   90.00
#
_symmetry.space_group_name_H-M   'P 1'
#
loop_
_entity.id
_entity.type
_entity.pdbx_description
1 polymer ?
#
loop_
_entity_poly.entity_id
_entity_poly.type
_entity_poly.pdbx_seq_one_letter_code
_entity_poly.pdbx_strand_id
1 'polypeptide(L)'
;PGAVAATGGTTSTQGFGAGGSVALVDTPGGPGKGTYGWGGAAGTIAWVDPKHKVRATVMVNYLPGDRWPLRPDFTKALYADLAR
;
A
#
# COMPACT_ATOMS: atom_id res chain seq x y z
N PRO A 1 -9.76 -15.32 -6.46
CA PRO A 1 -9.58 -14.04 -7.16
C PRO A 1 -8.34 -13.31 -6.59
N GLY A 2 -7.17 -13.60 -7.16
CA GLY A 2 -5.90 -12.99 -6.74
C GLY A 2 -5.78 -11.58 -7.28
N ALA A 3 -5.33 -10.64 -6.45
CA ALA A 3 -5.02 -9.29 -6.89
C ALA A 3 -3.91 -9.36 -7.96
N VAL A 4 -4.31 -9.20 -9.22
CA VAL A 4 -3.38 -9.03 -10.33
C VAL A 4 -2.62 -7.72 -10.12
N ALA A 5 -1.29 -7.81 -10.13
CA ALA A 5 -0.43 -6.66 -10.16
C ALA A 5 -0.83 -5.80 -11.37
N ALA A 6 -1.27 -4.56 -11.12
CA ALA A 6 -1.51 -3.59 -12.18
C ALA A 6 -0.15 -3.12 -12.72
N THR A 7 0.49 -3.95 -13.54
CA THR A 7 1.70 -3.60 -14.26
C THR A 7 1.32 -2.76 -15.48
N GLY A 8 1.21 -1.44 -15.27
CA GLY A 8 1.36 -0.41 -16.31
C GLY A 8 0.36 -0.47 -17.48
N GLY A 9 -0.78 0.21 -17.31
CA GLY A 9 -1.53 0.83 -18.41
C GLY A 9 -1.45 2.35 -18.27
N THR A 10 -1.59 3.10 -19.36
CA THR A 10 -1.40 4.57 -19.49
C THR A 10 -2.34 5.46 -18.65
N THR A 11 -3.11 4.86 -17.73
CA THR A 11 -4.06 5.50 -16.80
C THR A 11 -4.00 4.94 -15.37
N SER A 12 -3.04 4.07 -15.06
CA SER A 12 -2.92 3.51 -13.70
C SER A 12 -2.29 4.52 -12.74
N THR A 13 -2.92 4.75 -11.58
CA THR A 13 -2.34 5.54 -10.47
C THR A 13 -1.21 4.79 -9.75
N GLN A 14 -0.89 3.57 -10.20
CA GLN A 14 0.10 2.67 -9.66
C GLN A 14 0.99 2.07 -10.77
N GLY A 15 2.30 2.08 -10.54
CA GLY A 15 3.30 1.41 -11.36
C GLY A 15 3.95 0.24 -10.62
N PHE A 16 5.02 -0.30 -11.18
CA PHE A 16 5.77 -1.42 -10.61
C PHE A 16 7.27 -1.11 -10.62
N GLY A 17 7.92 -1.24 -9.47
CA GLY A 17 9.35 -1.04 -9.26
C GLY A 17 10.10 -2.37 -9.10
N ALA A 18 11.21 -2.36 -8.36
CA ALA A 18 12.03 -3.56 -8.11
C ALA A 18 11.35 -4.58 -7.17
N GLY A 19 10.29 -5.23 -7.64
CA GLY A 19 9.57 -6.30 -6.93
C GLY A 19 8.32 -5.86 -6.16
N GLY A 20 7.80 -4.66 -6.42
CA GLY A 20 6.64 -4.14 -5.70
C GLY A 20 5.94 -3.00 -6.42
N SER A 21 4.75 -2.66 -5.91
CA SER A 21 3.94 -1.54 -6.40
C SER A 21 4.56 -0.19 -6.07
N VAL A 22 4.39 0.80 -6.95
CA VAL A 22 4.81 2.20 -6.73
C VAL A 22 3.63 3.13 -7.00
N ALA A 23 3.27 4.00 -6.05
CA ALA A 23 2.26 5.04 -6.29
C ALA A 23 2.79 6.10 -7.28
N LEU A 24 2.05 6.38 -8.36
CA LEU A 24 2.45 7.36 -9.38
C LEU A 24 1.86 8.76 -9.15
N VAL A 25 0.87 8.85 -8.26
CA VAL A 25 0.18 10.09 -7.87
C VAL A 25 0.05 10.16 -6.35
N ASP A 26 -0.20 11.37 -5.84
CA ASP A 26 -0.54 11.58 -4.44
C ASP A 26 -1.99 11.17 -4.15
N THR A 27 -2.23 10.57 -2.98
CA THR A 27 -3.57 10.33 -2.46
C THR A 27 -3.87 11.38 -1.37
N PRO A 28 -4.92 12.21 -1.50
CA PRO A 28 -5.31 13.16 -0.45
C PRO A 28 -5.55 12.45 0.90
N GLY A 29 -4.86 12.88 1.95
CA GLY A 29 -4.94 12.26 3.27
C GLY A 29 -4.41 10.81 3.31
N GLY A 30 -3.53 10.43 2.38
CA GLY A 30 -3.02 9.08 2.23
C GLY A 30 -1.60 9.04 1.65
N PRO A 31 -1.20 7.89 1.07
CA PRO A 31 0.12 7.71 0.51
C PRO A 31 0.51 8.75 -0.54
N GLY A 32 1.74 9.21 -0.44
CA GLY A 32 2.36 10.12 -1.39
C GLY A 32 2.84 9.42 -2.66
N LYS A 33 3.01 10.19 -3.72
CA LYS A 33 3.69 9.74 -4.95
C LYS A 33 5.07 9.18 -4.59
N GLY A 34 5.39 8.02 -5.16
CA GLY A 34 6.63 7.29 -4.90
C GLY A 34 6.53 6.28 -3.75
N THR A 35 5.36 6.16 -3.08
CA THR A 35 5.16 5.11 -2.08
C THR A 35 5.38 3.73 -2.71
N TYR A 36 6.37 3.00 -2.20
CA TYR A 36 6.75 1.68 -2.67
C TYR A 36 6.29 0.62 -1.68
N GLY A 37 5.68 -0.47 -2.15
CA GLY A 37 5.21 -1.51 -1.24
C GLY A 37 4.73 -2.81 -1.88
N TRP A 38 4.44 -3.74 -0.98
CA TRP A 38 4.09 -5.13 -1.23
C TRP A 38 2.98 -5.58 -0.27
N GLY A 39 2.24 -6.62 -0.65
CA GLY A 39 1.29 -7.32 0.20
C GLY A 39 1.53 -8.82 0.15
N GLY A 40 1.54 -9.48 1.31
CA GLY A 40 1.70 -10.94 1.42
C GLY A 40 0.37 -11.67 1.45
N ALA A 41 0.37 -12.93 1.02
CA ALA A 41 -0.84 -13.75 0.91
C ALA A 41 -1.59 -13.92 2.25
N ALA A 42 -0.87 -13.95 3.37
CA ALA A 42 -1.43 -14.14 4.70
C ALA A 42 -1.94 -12.86 5.39
N GLY A 43 -2.14 -11.77 4.63
CA GLY A 43 -2.60 -10.47 5.13
C GLY A 43 -1.47 -9.49 5.51
N THR A 44 -0.21 -9.87 5.27
CA THR A 44 0.95 -8.99 5.48
C THR A 44 0.88 -7.73 4.61
N ILE A 45 1.22 -6.58 5.18
CA ILE A 45 1.33 -5.30 4.46
C ILE A 45 2.70 -4.72 4.73
N ALA A 46 3.43 -4.28 3.69
CA ALA A 46 4.68 -3.56 3.85
C ALA A 46 4.79 -2.44 2.82
N TRP A 47 5.14 -1.24 3.24
CA TRP A 47 5.40 -0.12 2.34
C TRP A 47 6.27 0.96 2.98
N VAL A 48 6.88 1.78 2.13
CA VAL A 48 7.66 2.97 2.47
C VAL A 48 7.11 4.13 1.68
N ASP A 49 6.83 5.24 2.36
CA ASP A 49 6.48 6.53 1.75
C ASP A 49 7.61 7.54 2.01
N PRO A 50 8.48 7.78 1.01
CA PRO A 50 9.58 8.73 1.15
C PRO A 50 9.12 10.18 1.33
N LYS A 51 7.95 10.54 0.78
CA LYS A 51 7.41 11.91 0.83
C LYS A 51 6.98 12.25 2.26
N HIS A 52 6.29 11.34 2.92
CA HIS A 52 5.86 11.50 4.32
C HIS A 52 6.89 10.96 5.34
N LYS A 53 8.06 10.48 4.88
CA LYS A 53 9.16 9.95 5.71
C LYS A 53 8.72 8.84 6.68
N VAL A 54 7.80 8.00 6.25
CA VAL A 54 7.23 6.92 7.08
C VAL A 54 7.39 5.57 6.38
N ARG A 55 7.57 4.52 7.18
CA ARG A 55 7.51 3.13 6.75
C ARG A 55 6.54 2.38 7.64
N ALA A 56 5.77 1.47 7.06
CA ALA A 56 4.85 0.65 7.81
C ALA A 56 5.01 -0.83 7.47
N THR A 57 4.81 -1.67 8.47
CA THR A 57 4.80 -3.13 8.32
C THR A 57 3.75 -3.70 9.26
N VAL A 58 2.81 -4.45 8.70
CA VAL A 58 1.76 -5.14 9.44
C VAL A 58 1.89 -6.63 9.16
N MET A 59 2.03 -7.42 10.22
CA MET A 59 2.22 -8.87 10.16
C MET A 59 1.05 -9.57 10.84
N VAL A 60 0.30 -10.33 10.06
CA VAL A 60 -0.87 -11.11 10.48
C VAL A 60 -0.86 -12.45 9.74
N ASN A 61 -1.58 -13.44 10.26
CA ASN A 61 -1.52 -14.82 9.78
C ASN A 61 -2.94 -15.35 9.48
N TYR A 62 -3.60 -14.84 8.45
CA TYR A 62 -4.90 -15.36 8.01
C TYR A 62 -5.00 -15.48 6.49
N LEU A 63 -5.83 -16.41 6.02
CA LEU A 63 -6.09 -16.64 4.60
C LEU A 63 -7.59 -16.63 4.29
N PRO A 64 -8.02 -16.08 3.14
CA PRO A 64 -7.22 -15.30 2.19
C PRO A 64 -6.81 -13.93 2.79
N GLY A 65 -5.73 -13.32 2.29
CA GLY A 65 -5.15 -12.10 2.90
C GLY A 65 -6.04 -10.85 2.86
N ASP A 66 -7.09 -10.88 2.05
CA ASP A 66 -8.14 -9.87 1.93
C ASP A 66 -9.41 -10.19 2.75
N ARG A 67 -9.39 -11.23 3.60
CA ARG A 67 -10.49 -11.60 4.50
C ARG A 67 -10.99 -10.41 5.33
N TRP A 68 -10.09 -9.52 5.73
CA TRP A 68 -10.39 -8.30 6.49
C TRP A 68 -9.90 -7.07 5.73
N PRO A 69 -10.58 -5.91 5.85
CA PRO A 69 -10.16 -4.64 5.25
C PRO A 69 -8.95 -4.00 5.95
N LEU A 70 -8.02 -4.82 6.46
CA LEU A 70 -6.90 -4.40 7.29
C LEU A 70 -6.03 -3.34 6.59
N ARG A 71 -5.74 -3.52 5.30
CA ARG A 71 -4.88 -2.59 4.54
C ARG A 71 -5.48 -1.19 4.40
N PRO A 72 -6.72 -1.00 3.89
CA PRO A 72 -7.31 0.33 3.81
C PRO A 72 -7.53 0.96 5.19
N ASP A 73 -7.98 0.18 6.19
CA ASP A 73 -8.26 0.70 7.53
C ASP A 73 -6.99 1.18 8.25
N PHE A 74 -5.95 0.33 8.25
CA PHE A 74 -4.65 0.69 8.83
C PHE A 74 -4.03 1.89 8.13
N THR A 75 -4.06 1.92 6.79
CA THR A 75 -3.49 3.03 6.01
C THR A 75 -4.19 4.34 6.35
N LYS A 76 -5.54 4.34 6.36
CA LYS A 76 -6.32 5.53 6.71
C LYS A 76 -6.02 6.02 8.12
N ALA A 77 -5.98 5.12 9.10
CA ALA A 77 -5.69 5.46 10.49
C ALA A 77 -4.29 6.08 10.63
N LEU A 78 -3.27 5.47 10.01
CA LEU A 78 -1.91 5.97 10.09
C LEU A 78 -1.76 7.38 9.50
N TYR A 79 -2.34 7.65 8.32
CA TYR A 79 -2.23 8.98 7.72
C TYR A 79 -3.07 10.04 8.46
N ALA A 80 -4.17 9.65 9.09
CA ALA A 80 -4.90 10.54 9.99
C ALA A 80 -4.05 10.94 11.20
N ASP A 81 -3.32 9.99 11.80
CA ASP A 81 -2.42 10.25 12.93
C ASP A 81 -1.21 11.10 12.52
N LEU A 82 -0.64 10.87 11.33
CA LEU A 82 0.48 11.68 10.81
C LEU A 82 0.09 13.13 10.51
N ALA A 83 -1.20 13.42 10.32
CA ALA A 83 -1.70 14.77 10.04
C ALA A 83 -1.93 15.61 11.32
N ARG A 84 -1.75 15.01 12.50
CA ARG A 84 -1.89 15.67 13.80
C ARG A 84 -0.60 16.36 14.24
#